data_AF-A0A2U0A6K6-F1
#
_entry.id   AF-A0A2U0A6K6-F1
#
_cell.length_a   1.000
_cell.length_b   1.000
_cell.length_c   1.000
_cell.angle_alpha   90.00
_cell.angle_beta   90.00
_cell.angle_gamma   90.00
#
_symmetry.space_group_name_H-M   'P 1'
#
loop_
_entity.id
_entity.type
_entity.pdbx_description
1 polymer ?
#
loop_
_entity_poly.entity_id
_entity_poly.type
_entity_poly.pdbx_seq_one_letter_code
_entity_poly.pdbx_strand_id
1 'polypeptide(L)'
;MPASAESRASRKQPAARQRHHLQESGEAAQGQAPAESTQTQDRRDIRRAHGARARRTARLRPFRENESFTASHDTDLHAKVKTAIMALDDHDMVYLHIKATDIHSHDLNPTGKCSMLSKIDDAIAPLISDSLVIAITADHSTDTNTGRHTGDPIPSLIYNPRGRVDGCRTFSELACSSGGMGRINSSGFIMTMLDQMNLLENFRPKDSDFIA
;
A
#
# COMPACT_ATOMS: atom_id res chain seq x y z
N MET A 1 -34.11 11.08 -64.93
CA MET A 1 -33.52 11.24 -66.28
C MET A 1 -32.22 12.03 -66.11
N PRO A 2 -31.12 11.62 -66.77
CA PRO A 2 -29.76 11.60 -66.20
C PRO A 2 -28.79 12.60 -66.87
N ALA A 3 -27.61 12.78 -66.29
CA ALA A 3 -26.33 13.15 -66.95
C ALA A 3 -25.23 13.26 -65.87
N SER A 4 -24.33 12.27 -65.71
CA SER A 4 -23.02 12.09 -66.41
C SER A 4 -21.98 13.14 -65.97
N ALA A 5 -20.89 12.83 -65.26
CA ALA A 5 -19.74 11.95 -65.54
C ALA A 5 -18.44 12.78 -65.67
N GLU A 6 -17.30 12.10 -65.52
CA GLU A 6 -15.91 12.50 -65.81
C GLU A 6 -15.12 13.13 -64.65
N SER A 7 -14.24 12.40 -63.96
CA SER A 7 -12.95 11.77 -64.33
C SER A 7 -11.78 12.77 -64.47
N ARG A 8 -10.74 12.58 -63.65
CA ARG A 8 -9.34 12.49 -64.12
C ARG A 8 -8.41 12.02 -63.01
N ALA A 9 -7.83 10.85 -63.25
CA ALA A 9 -6.66 10.34 -62.55
C ALA A 9 -5.38 11.01 -63.08
N SER A 10 -4.36 11.18 -62.23
CA SER A 10 -2.96 11.33 -62.68
C SER A 10 -1.97 10.74 -61.66
N ARG A 11 -1.58 9.48 -61.94
CA ARG A 11 -0.23 8.89 -62.00
C ARG A 11 0.90 9.34 -61.01
N LYS A 12 1.17 8.44 -60.04
CA LYS A 12 2.44 7.81 -59.58
C LYS A 12 3.79 8.57 -59.56
N GLN A 13 4.33 8.75 -58.34
CA GLN A 13 5.57 8.20 -57.71
C GLN A 13 6.93 8.23 -58.46
N PRO A 14 8.09 8.41 -57.74
CA PRO A 14 8.71 7.25 -57.07
C PRO A 14 9.40 7.50 -55.71
N ALA A 15 9.54 6.39 -54.99
CA ALA A 15 10.29 6.21 -53.76
C ALA A 15 11.81 6.28 -53.98
N ALA A 16 12.52 6.95 -53.06
CA ALA A 16 13.96 6.89 -52.95
C ALA A 16 14.36 6.01 -51.75
N ARG A 17 14.93 4.84 -52.05
CA ARG A 17 15.75 4.04 -51.14
C ARG A 17 17.15 4.67 -51.09
N GLN A 18 17.70 4.89 -49.90
CA GLN A 18 19.15 4.83 -49.70
C GLN A 18 19.50 3.96 -48.49
N ARG A 19 20.64 3.29 -48.66
CA ARG A 19 21.12 2.11 -47.93
C ARG A 19 22.13 2.53 -46.86
N HIS A 20 22.10 1.76 -45.76
CA HIS A 20 23.22 1.33 -44.91
C HIS A 20 24.42 2.27 -44.70
N HIS A 21 24.52 2.77 -43.47
CA HIS A 21 25.78 2.74 -42.74
C HIS A 21 25.49 2.25 -41.32
N LEU A 22 25.87 0.99 -41.05
CA LEU A 22 26.02 0.50 -39.67
C LEU A 22 27.29 1.14 -39.13
N GLN A 23 27.16 1.87 -38.04
CA GLN A 23 28.28 2.23 -37.19
C GLN A 23 28.02 1.57 -35.84
N GLU A 24 28.82 0.54 -35.56
CA GLU A 24 28.89 -0.10 -34.25
C GLU A 24 29.49 0.91 -33.26
N SER A 25 28.73 1.24 -32.22
CA SER A 25 29.28 1.81 -30.99
C SER A 25 28.68 1.02 -29.84
N GLY A 26 29.49 0.14 -29.27
CA GLY A 26 29.13 -0.62 -28.09
C GLY A 26 28.91 0.32 -26.91
N GLU A 27 27.70 0.30 -26.36
CA GLU A 27 27.48 0.69 -24.98
C GLU A 27 27.45 -0.58 -24.15
N ALA A 28 28.41 -0.65 -23.23
CA ALA A 28 28.51 -1.69 -22.23
C ALA A 28 27.19 -1.74 -21.46
N ALA A 29 26.46 -2.84 -21.60
CA ALA A 29 25.38 -3.20 -20.71
C ALA A 29 25.98 -3.33 -19.30
N GLN A 30 25.86 -2.27 -18.50
CA GLN A 30 26.01 -2.35 -17.06
C GLN A 30 24.90 -3.27 -16.57
N GLY A 31 25.24 -4.54 -16.39
CA GLY A 31 24.38 -5.50 -15.70
C GLY A 31 24.06 -4.93 -14.33
N GLN A 32 22.82 -4.50 -14.13
CA GLN A 32 22.28 -4.30 -12.80
C GLN A 32 22.31 -5.65 -12.09
N ALA A 33 23.06 -5.71 -10.99
CA ALA A 33 23.00 -6.82 -10.07
C ALA A 33 21.53 -7.03 -9.65
N PRO A 34 21.04 -8.28 -9.55
CA PRO A 34 19.69 -8.54 -9.12
C PRO A 34 19.48 -7.96 -7.71
N ALA A 35 18.39 -7.24 -7.51
CA ALA A 35 18.03 -6.65 -6.23
C ALA A 35 17.77 -7.77 -5.19
N GLU A 36 18.78 -8.05 -4.38
CA GLU A 36 18.74 -9.10 -3.34
C GLU A 36 17.92 -8.71 -2.09
N SER A 37 17.08 -7.67 -2.16
CA SER A 37 16.44 -7.06 -0.97
C SER A 37 14.92 -7.14 -0.91
N THR A 38 14.22 -7.51 -1.98
CA THR A 38 12.74 -7.39 -2.01
C THR A 38 12.04 -8.64 -1.47
N GLN A 39 12.57 -9.84 -1.74
CA GLN A 39 11.96 -11.11 -1.30
C GLN A 39 12.09 -11.38 0.21
N THR A 40 13.12 -10.85 0.86
CA THR A 40 13.40 -11.03 2.31
C THR A 40 12.69 -10.01 3.20
N GLN A 41 12.09 -8.97 2.63
CA GLN A 41 11.27 -8.01 3.38
C GLN A 41 9.89 -8.61 3.71
N ASP A 42 9.23 -9.29 2.76
CA ASP A 42 7.84 -9.76 2.96
C ASP A 42 7.70 -11.03 3.81
N ARG A 43 8.69 -11.92 3.83
CA ARG A 43 8.67 -13.09 4.74
C ARG A 43 8.51 -12.71 6.23
N ARG A 44 8.66 -11.43 6.59
CA ARG A 44 8.53 -10.87 7.94
C ARG A 44 7.42 -9.81 8.06
N ASP A 45 6.50 -9.73 7.10
CA ASP A 45 5.48 -8.67 6.99
C ASP A 45 4.35 -8.73 8.02
N ILE A 46 4.29 -9.82 8.79
CA ILE A 46 3.46 -9.89 9.98
C ILE A 46 4.38 -9.67 11.17
N ARG A 47 4.22 -8.52 11.83
CA ARG A 47 4.96 -8.22 13.05
C ARG A 47 4.03 -8.14 14.25
N ARG A 48 4.54 -8.54 15.40
CA ARG A 48 3.78 -8.64 16.64
C ARG A 48 4.46 -7.95 17.80
N ALA A 49 3.68 -7.46 18.76
CA ALA A 49 4.20 -6.96 20.02
C ALA A 49 3.39 -7.51 21.21
N HIS A 50 4.12 -7.98 22.23
CA HIS A 50 3.57 -8.25 23.56
C HIS A 50 3.75 -7.02 24.46
N GLY A 51 2.82 -6.81 25.39
CA GLY A 51 3.03 -5.98 26.56
C GLY A 51 2.93 -4.50 26.27
N ALA A 52 2.04 -4.08 25.36
CA ALA A 52 1.78 -2.65 25.17
C ALA A 52 1.25 -1.98 26.46
N ARG A 53 0.68 -2.76 27.38
CA ARG A 53 0.35 -2.33 28.76
C ARG A 53 1.55 -2.23 29.72
N ALA A 54 2.71 -2.80 29.37
CA ALA A 54 3.80 -3.04 30.30
C ALA A 54 5.07 -2.24 29.97
N ARG A 55 4.96 -0.93 29.69
CA ARG A 55 6.05 0.11 29.68
C ARG A 55 7.40 -0.23 29.02
N ARG A 56 7.57 -1.37 28.37
CA ARG A 56 8.77 -1.82 27.67
C ARG A 56 8.51 -1.64 26.18
N THR A 57 9.50 -1.09 25.49
CA THR A 57 9.49 -0.88 24.04
C THR A 57 8.81 -2.06 23.32
N ALA A 58 7.59 -1.84 22.81
CA ALA A 58 6.86 -2.78 22.00
C ALA A 58 7.65 -2.99 20.70
N ARG A 59 8.56 -3.97 20.69
CA ARG A 59 9.33 -4.30 19.49
C ARG A 59 8.48 -5.19 18.63
N LEU A 60 8.08 -4.67 17.47
CA LEU A 60 7.49 -5.44 16.40
C LEU A 60 8.49 -6.50 15.93
N ARG A 61 8.22 -7.77 16.26
CA ARG A 61 9.03 -8.91 15.83
C ARG A 61 8.30 -9.68 14.74
N PRO A 62 9.02 -10.26 13.75
CA PRO A 62 8.40 -11.15 12.78
C PRO A 62 7.63 -12.28 13.49
N PHE A 63 6.40 -12.54 13.08
CA PHE A 63 5.57 -13.59 13.69
C PHE A 63 5.96 -14.97 13.16
N ARG A 64 5.97 -15.14 11.83
CA ARG A 64 6.32 -16.36 11.09
C ARG A 64 6.74 -16.04 9.65
N GLU A 65 7.65 -16.85 9.10
CA GLU A 65 7.94 -16.87 7.66
C GLU A 65 6.99 -17.84 6.94
N ASN A 66 6.57 -17.49 5.74
CA ASN A 66 5.74 -18.33 4.87
C ASN A 66 6.17 -18.12 3.41
N GLU A 67 6.35 -19.20 2.66
CA GLU A 67 6.77 -19.17 1.26
C GLU A 67 5.72 -18.50 0.37
N SER A 68 4.45 -18.51 0.76
CA SER A 68 3.37 -17.83 0.01
C SER A 68 3.33 -16.30 0.20
N PHE A 69 4.20 -15.73 1.04
CA PHE A 69 4.32 -14.29 1.26
C PHE A 69 5.42 -13.74 0.34
N THR A 70 5.06 -13.55 -0.93
CA THR A 70 6.04 -13.38 -2.01
C THR A 70 6.53 -11.96 -2.24
N ALA A 71 5.98 -10.95 -1.55
CA ALA A 71 6.20 -9.54 -1.86
C ALA A 71 5.76 -9.13 -3.25
N SER A 72 4.98 -9.95 -3.95
CA SER A 72 4.71 -9.80 -5.38
C SER A 72 3.21 -9.92 -5.67
N HIS A 73 2.85 -9.81 -6.96
CA HIS A 73 1.49 -9.88 -7.47
C HIS A 73 0.76 -11.19 -7.12
N ASP A 74 1.51 -12.26 -6.86
CA ASP A 74 1.04 -13.61 -6.54
C ASP A 74 1.00 -13.91 -5.03
N THR A 75 1.24 -12.91 -4.16
CA THR A 75 1.21 -13.11 -2.70
C THR A 75 -0.14 -13.65 -2.23
N ASP A 76 -0.12 -14.60 -1.30
CA ASP A 76 -1.35 -15.16 -0.73
C ASP A 76 -1.89 -14.26 0.41
N LEU A 77 -2.83 -13.39 0.05
CA LEU A 77 -3.47 -12.46 0.99
C LEU A 77 -4.28 -13.18 2.07
N HIS A 78 -4.96 -14.28 1.75
CA HIS A 78 -5.75 -15.02 2.72
C HIS A 78 -4.86 -15.72 3.74
N ALA A 79 -3.73 -16.31 3.31
CA ALA A 79 -2.75 -16.89 4.22
C ALA A 79 -2.12 -15.82 5.13
N LYS A 80 -1.86 -14.61 4.61
CA LYS A 80 -1.41 -13.47 5.43
C LYS A 80 -2.43 -13.10 6.50
N VAL A 81 -3.69 -12.89 6.12
CA VAL A 81 -4.76 -12.52 7.07
C VAL A 81 -4.99 -13.62 8.10
N LYS A 82 -5.04 -14.89 7.68
CA LYS A 82 -5.16 -16.03 8.60
C LYS A 82 -4.01 -16.06 9.62
N THR A 83 -2.78 -15.81 9.16
CA THR A 83 -1.61 -15.77 10.05
C THR A 83 -1.66 -14.57 10.99
N ALA A 84 -2.17 -13.42 10.53
CA ALA A 84 -2.38 -12.24 11.38
C ALA A 84 -3.43 -12.50 12.46
N ILE A 85 -4.51 -13.21 12.15
CA ILE A 85 -5.53 -13.62 13.13
C ILE A 85 -4.92 -14.57 14.16
N MET A 86 -4.17 -15.60 13.74
CA MET A 86 -3.47 -16.50 14.67
C MET A 86 -2.47 -15.76 15.57
N ALA A 87 -1.90 -14.65 15.09
CA ALA A 87 -0.98 -13.84 15.88
C ALA A 87 -1.67 -13.04 16.99
N LEU A 88 -2.97 -12.75 16.85
CA LEU A 88 -3.77 -12.07 17.87
C LEU A 88 -4.12 -12.98 19.04
N ASP A 89 -3.96 -14.30 18.93
CA ASP A 89 -4.24 -15.25 20.03
C ASP A 89 -3.32 -15.00 21.24
N ASP A 90 -2.08 -14.58 21.00
CA ASP A 90 -1.07 -14.34 22.04
C ASP A 90 -0.48 -12.92 22.03
N HIS A 91 -0.78 -12.05 21.06
CA HIS A 91 -0.21 -10.69 20.97
C HIS A 91 -1.26 -9.57 21.04
N ASP A 92 -0.90 -8.47 21.70
CA ASP A 92 -1.78 -7.32 21.87
C ASP A 92 -1.91 -6.47 20.59
N MET A 93 -0.91 -6.56 19.70
CA MET A 93 -0.84 -5.78 18.47
C MET A 93 -0.18 -6.57 17.36
N VAL A 94 -0.82 -6.57 16.19
CA VAL A 94 -0.32 -7.19 14.96
C VAL A 94 -0.28 -6.15 13.85
N TYR A 95 0.86 -6.04 13.19
CA TYR A 95 1.07 -5.24 12.00
C TYR A 95 1.12 -6.17 10.79
N LEU A 96 0.27 -5.92 9.80
CA LEU A 96 0.20 -6.67 8.55
C LEU A 96 0.53 -5.74 7.38
N HIS A 97 1.57 -6.09 6.62
CA HIS A 97 2.00 -5.33 5.43
C HIS A 97 1.66 -6.06 4.12
N ILE A 98 1.27 -5.30 3.11
CA ILE A 98 0.89 -5.79 1.77
C ILE A 98 1.57 -4.92 0.72
N LYS A 99 2.59 -5.48 0.04
CA LYS A 99 3.43 -4.73 -0.92
C LYS A 99 2.83 -4.60 -2.33
N ALA A 100 2.00 -5.55 -2.75
CA ALA A 100 1.64 -5.75 -4.16
C ALA A 100 0.98 -4.54 -4.84
N THR A 101 0.25 -3.69 -4.10
CA THR A 101 -0.36 -2.46 -4.63
C THR A 101 0.68 -1.43 -5.09
N ASP A 102 1.83 -1.35 -4.42
CA ASP A 102 2.93 -0.47 -4.83
C ASP A 102 3.58 -0.96 -6.12
N ILE A 103 3.76 -2.28 -6.27
CA ILE A 103 4.35 -2.88 -7.47
C ILE A 103 3.48 -2.59 -8.70
N HIS A 104 2.15 -2.76 -8.59
CA HIS A 104 1.25 -2.37 -9.67
C HIS A 104 1.34 -0.89 -10.03
N SER A 105 1.69 -0.03 -9.06
CA SER A 105 1.88 1.40 -9.31
C SER A 105 3.17 1.67 -10.08
N HIS A 106 4.29 1.04 -9.68
CA HIS A 106 5.57 1.10 -10.41
C HIS A 106 5.48 0.53 -11.83
N ASP A 107 4.67 -0.52 -12.01
CA ASP A 107 4.41 -1.17 -13.31
C ASP A 107 3.47 -0.35 -14.23
N LEU A 108 3.04 0.84 -13.81
CA LEU A 108 2.07 1.69 -14.53
C LEU A 108 0.75 0.97 -14.83
N ASN A 109 0.30 0.10 -13.92
CA ASN A 109 -0.85 -0.77 -14.10
C ASN A 109 -1.99 -0.39 -13.15
N PRO A 110 -2.79 0.65 -13.48
CA PRO A 110 -3.90 1.10 -12.63
C PRO A 110 -4.98 0.03 -12.45
N THR A 111 -5.28 -0.77 -13.48
CA THR A 111 -6.26 -1.86 -13.41
C THR A 111 -5.79 -2.96 -12.47
N GLY A 112 -4.49 -3.31 -12.51
CA GLY A 112 -3.87 -4.25 -11.58
C GLY A 112 -3.93 -3.75 -10.14
N LYS A 113 -3.58 -2.48 -9.90
CA LYS A 113 -3.69 -1.86 -8.57
C LYS A 113 -5.12 -1.91 -8.02
N CYS A 114 -6.10 -1.57 -8.85
CA CYS A 114 -7.53 -1.63 -8.48
C CYS A 114 -7.96 -3.07 -8.14
N SER A 115 -7.61 -4.04 -8.99
CA SER A 115 -7.93 -5.45 -8.75
C SER A 115 -7.28 -5.97 -7.46
N MET A 116 -6.03 -5.59 -7.18
CA MET A 116 -5.34 -5.94 -5.95
C MET A 116 -6.02 -5.33 -4.72
N LEU A 117 -6.45 -4.06 -4.79
CA LEU A 117 -7.21 -3.42 -3.70
C LEU A 117 -8.52 -4.17 -3.41
N SER A 118 -9.27 -4.61 -4.43
CA SER A 118 -10.46 -5.43 -4.23
C SER A 118 -10.15 -6.78 -3.56
N LYS A 119 -9.06 -7.45 -3.96
CA LYS A 119 -8.63 -8.70 -3.30
C LYS A 119 -8.23 -8.47 -1.84
N ILE A 120 -7.62 -7.33 -1.53
CA ILE A 120 -7.29 -6.95 -0.15
C ILE A 120 -8.57 -6.75 0.65
N ASP A 121 -9.54 -6.00 0.12
CA ASP A 121 -10.84 -5.77 0.76
C ASP A 121 -11.54 -7.09 1.13
N ASP A 122 -11.62 -8.03 0.18
CA ASP A 122 -12.16 -9.37 0.40
C ASP A 122 -11.35 -10.15 1.45
N ALA A 123 -10.02 -10.08 1.38
CA ALA A 123 -9.14 -10.84 2.28
C ALA A 123 -9.21 -10.36 3.73
N ILE A 124 -9.40 -9.05 3.98
CA ILE A 124 -9.42 -8.48 5.34
C ILE A 124 -10.78 -8.58 6.02
N ALA A 125 -11.85 -8.91 5.30
CA ALA A 125 -13.20 -9.04 5.87
C ALA A 125 -13.28 -9.88 7.16
N PRO A 126 -12.54 -11.01 7.32
CA PRO A 126 -12.53 -11.80 8.55
C PRO A 126 -11.94 -11.09 9.78
N LEU A 127 -11.25 -9.94 9.62
CA LEU A 127 -10.72 -9.16 10.75
C LEU A 127 -11.79 -8.37 11.48
N ILE A 128 -12.96 -8.13 10.85
CA ILE A 128 -14.03 -7.34 11.44
C ILE A 128 -14.62 -8.10 12.64
N SER A 129 -14.40 -7.56 13.84
CA SER A 129 -14.79 -8.17 15.11
C SER A 129 -15.08 -7.09 16.16
N ASP A 130 -16.00 -7.37 17.09
CA ASP A 130 -16.36 -6.48 18.20
C ASP A 130 -15.26 -6.31 19.27
N SER A 131 -14.19 -7.11 19.18
CA SER A 131 -13.06 -7.10 20.11
C SER A 131 -11.77 -6.50 19.56
N LEU A 132 -11.75 -6.12 18.27
CA LEU A 132 -10.52 -5.68 17.60
C LEU A 132 -10.58 -4.20 17.21
N VAL A 133 -9.52 -3.46 17.53
CA VAL A 133 -9.24 -2.15 16.93
C VAL A 133 -8.44 -2.38 15.66
N ILE A 134 -8.93 -1.88 14.52
CA ILE A 134 -8.31 -2.05 13.21
C ILE A 134 -7.86 -0.69 12.72
N ALA A 135 -6.60 -0.57 12.30
CA ALA A 135 -6.06 0.63 11.69
C ALA A 135 -5.54 0.28 10.29
N ILE A 136 -6.05 0.99 9.27
CA ILE A 136 -5.68 0.80 7.86
C ILE A 136 -5.11 2.11 7.34
N THR A 137 -3.95 2.04 6.71
CA THR A 137 -3.26 3.17 6.09
C THR A 137 -2.24 2.66 5.08
N ALA A 138 -1.56 3.57 4.39
CA ALA A 138 -0.39 3.29 3.58
C ALA A 138 0.86 3.86 4.25
N ASP A 139 2.04 3.46 3.79
CA ASP A 139 3.31 4.10 4.16
C ASP A 139 3.60 5.32 3.28
N HIS A 140 3.21 5.29 2.01
CA HIS A 140 3.29 6.40 1.08
C HIS A 140 2.30 6.31 -0.09
N SER A 141 2.18 7.39 -0.84
CA SER A 141 1.48 7.43 -2.13
C SER A 141 2.43 7.02 -3.25
N THR A 142 1.93 6.25 -4.21
CA THR A 142 2.63 5.93 -5.47
C THR A 142 1.67 6.14 -6.63
N ASP A 143 2.01 7.08 -7.50
CA ASP A 143 1.20 7.46 -8.66
C ASP A 143 1.37 6.45 -9.80
N THR A 144 0.27 5.84 -10.22
CA THR A 144 0.24 4.84 -11.31
C THR A 144 0.51 5.44 -12.69
N ASN A 145 0.39 6.77 -12.86
CA ASN A 145 0.70 7.42 -14.14
C ASN A 145 2.21 7.58 -14.35
N THR A 146 2.97 7.72 -13.27
CA THR A 146 4.41 8.00 -13.30
C THR A 146 5.26 6.86 -12.74
N GLY A 147 4.67 5.95 -11.98
CA GLY A 147 5.38 4.87 -11.28
C GLY A 147 6.30 5.40 -10.18
N ARG A 148 5.99 6.56 -9.60
CA ARG A 148 6.85 7.22 -8.62
C ARG A 148 6.11 7.44 -7.31
N HIS A 149 6.86 7.38 -6.22
CA HIS A 149 6.36 7.81 -4.93
C HIS A 149 6.10 9.31 -4.97
N THR A 150 4.98 9.73 -4.41
CA THR A 150 4.57 11.14 -4.35
C THR A 150 4.38 11.59 -2.91
N GLY A 151 4.38 12.91 -2.72
CA GLY A 151 4.11 13.55 -1.42
C GLY A 151 2.61 13.74 -1.14
N ASP A 152 1.73 13.12 -1.93
CA ASP A 152 0.29 13.23 -1.76
C ASP A 152 -0.15 12.55 -0.45
N PRO A 153 -1.11 13.14 0.29
CA PRO A 153 -1.60 12.54 1.51
C PRO A 153 -2.32 11.22 1.21
N ILE A 154 -2.18 10.28 2.13
CA ILE A 154 -2.78 8.94 2.03
C ILE A 154 -4.11 8.86 2.79
N PRO A 155 -5.07 8.04 2.32
CA PRO A 155 -6.27 7.74 3.09
C PRO A 155 -5.91 6.88 4.31
N SER A 156 -6.56 7.14 5.44
CA SER A 156 -6.33 6.40 6.69
C SER A 156 -7.65 6.19 7.43
N LEU A 157 -7.78 5.04 8.08
CA LEU A 157 -8.97 4.61 8.81
C LEU A 157 -8.55 4.00 10.14
N ILE A 158 -9.26 4.34 11.21
CA ILE A 158 -9.24 3.59 12.47
C ILE A 158 -10.67 3.16 12.76
N TYR A 159 -10.89 1.86 12.81
CA TYR A 159 -12.13 1.24 13.24
C TYR A 159 -11.97 0.75 14.68
N ASN A 160 -12.86 1.21 15.54
CA ASN A 160 -13.00 0.74 16.92
C ASN A 160 -14.50 0.47 17.14
N PRO A 161 -14.91 -0.78 17.45
CA PRO A 161 -16.33 -1.13 17.68
C PRO A 161 -17.03 -0.27 18.74
N ARG A 162 -16.26 0.35 19.65
CA ARG A 162 -16.75 1.21 20.73
C ARG A 162 -16.30 2.66 20.59
N GLY A 163 -15.68 3.01 19.46
CA GLY A 163 -15.14 4.33 19.18
C GLY A 163 -16.19 5.30 18.63
N ARG A 164 -15.77 6.57 18.50
CA ARG A 164 -16.56 7.57 17.76
C ARG A 164 -16.44 7.29 16.27
N VAL A 165 -17.55 7.44 15.55
CA VAL A 165 -17.63 7.26 14.10
C VAL A 165 -18.00 8.58 13.46
N ASP A 166 -17.37 8.92 12.33
CA ASP A 166 -17.67 10.11 11.56
C ASP A 166 -18.73 9.84 10.46
N GLY A 167 -18.93 10.83 9.59
CA GLY A 167 -19.87 10.75 8.48
C GLY A 167 -19.36 9.96 7.27
N CYS A 168 -18.10 9.55 7.22
CA CYS A 168 -17.54 8.89 6.05
C CYS A 168 -18.12 7.47 5.90
N ARG A 169 -18.39 7.07 4.66
CA ARG A 169 -19.03 5.79 4.32
C ARG A 169 -18.24 4.97 3.31
N THR A 170 -17.21 5.55 2.73
CA THR A 170 -16.34 4.92 1.73
C THR A 170 -14.89 5.23 2.07
N PHE A 171 -13.98 4.33 1.70
CA PHE A 171 -12.54 4.50 1.88
C PHE A 171 -11.91 4.87 0.54
N SER A 172 -11.54 6.14 0.40
CA SER A 172 -10.84 6.68 -0.78
C SER A 172 -10.14 7.98 -0.40
N GLU A 173 -9.21 8.44 -1.22
CA GLU A 173 -8.48 9.70 -1.04
C GLU A 173 -9.44 10.88 -0.85
N LEU A 174 -10.49 10.95 -1.68
CA LEU A 174 -11.49 12.01 -1.62
C LEU A 174 -12.37 11.90 -0.38
N ALA A 175 -12.87 10.71 -0.05
CA ALA A 175 -13.77 10.53 1.10
C ALA A 175 -13.02 10.74 2.43
N CYS A 176 -11.77 10.31 2.53
CA CYS A 176 -10.95 10.52 3.72
C CYS A 176 -10.57 12.01 3.92
N SER A 177 -10.62 12.84 2.89
CA SER A 177 -10.34 14.29 3.02
C SER A 177 -11.34 15.03 3.93
N SER A 178 -12.55 14.49 4.10
CA SER A 178 -13.59 14.99 5.01
C SER A 178 -13.75 14.16 6.29
N GLY A 179 -12.84 13.19 6.53
CA GLY A 179 -12.88 12.33 7.71
C GLY A 179 -12.63 13.10 9.02
N GLY A 180 -13.25 12.65 10.11
CA GLY A 180 -13.20 13.29 11.43
C GLY A 180 -11.81 13.27 12.08
N MET A 181 -10.91 12.42 11.60
CA MET A 181 -9.50 12.39 12.03
C MET A 181 -8.70 13.60 11.53
N GLY A 182 -9.16 14.24 10.45
CA GLY A 182 -8.43 15.33 9.79
C GLY A 182 -7.09 14.88 9.21
N ARG A 183 -6.20 15.85 8.94
CA ARG A 183 -4.85 15.59 8.43
C ARG A 183 -3.85 15.53 9.57
N ILE A 184 -3.38 14.33 9.87
CA ILE A 184 -2.35 14.07 10.88
C ILE A 184 -1.10 13.43 10.26
N ASN A 185 0.02 13.53 10.94
CA ASN A 185 1.25 12.82 10.55
C ASN A 185 1.24 11.36 11.04
N SER A 186 2.20 10.56 10.57
CA SER A 186 2.30 9.13 10.91
C SER A 186 2.39 8.88 12.42
N SER A 187 3.11 9.72 13.17
CA SER A 187 3.20 9.60 14.62
C SER A 187 1.86 9.87 15.30
N GLY A 188 1.12 10.88 14.84
CA GLY A 188 -0.24 11.17 15.30
C GLY A 188 -1.18 10.00 15.06
N PHE A 189 -1.13 9.38 13.88
CA PHE A 189 -1.95 8.20 13.56
C PHE A 189 -1.68 7.03 14.50
N ILE A 190 -0.41 6.72 14.76
CA ILE A 190 -0.02 5.67 15.71
C ILE A 190 -0.48 6.01 17.13
N MET A 191 -0.31 7.26 17.58
CA MET A 191 -0.75 7.67 18.91
C MET A 191 -2.27 7.58 19.07
N THR A 192 -3.04 8.00 18.06
CA THR A 192 -4.50 7.83 18.05
C THR A 192 -4.89 6.36 18.10
N MET A 193 -4.24 5.49 17.33
CA MET A 193 -4.50 4.05 17.36
C MET A 193 -4.20 3.46 18.75
N LEU A 194 -3.05 3.78 19.36
CA LEU A 194 -2.68 3.29 20.69
C LEU A 194 -3.64 3.78 21.79
N ASP A 195 -4.14 5.01 21.68
CA ASP A 195 -5.20 5.52 22.54
C ASP A 195 -6.49 4.71 22.40
N GLN A 196 -6.93 4.44 21.17
CA GLN A 196 -8.11 3.61 20.89
C GLN A 196 -8.00 2.19 21.44
N MET A 197 -6.77 1.66 21.54
CA MET A 197 -6.47 0.37 22.17
C MET A 197 -6.41 0.43 23.72
N ASN A 198 -6.62 1.61 24.32
CA ASN A 198 -6.45 1.89 25.75
C ASN A 198 -5.03 1.59 26.26
N LEU A 199 -4.01 1.91 25.46
CA LEU A 199 -2.60 1.70 25.79
C LEU A 199 -1.90 2.98 26.26
N LEU A 200 -2.53 4.14 26.07
CA LEU A 200 -2.04 5.42 26.57
C LEU A 200 -2.68 5.72 27.93
N GLU A 201 -1.89 6.30 28.84
CA GLU A 201 -2.36 6.79 30.13
C GLU A 201 -2.49 8.31 30.09
N ASN A 202 -3.45 8.86 30.83
CA ASN A 202 -3.51 10.30 31.07
C ASN A 202 -2.21 10.76 31.75
N PHE A 203 -1.69 11.89 31.29
CA PHE A 203 -0.60 12.58 31.98
C PHE A 203 -1.02 12.89 33.43
N ARG A 204 -0.17 12.52 34.40
CA ARG A 204 -0.39 12.84 35.80
C ARG A 204 0.61 13.93 36.22
N PRO A 205 0.24 14.86 37.13
CA PRO A 205 1.14 15.91 37.59
C PRO A 205 2.49 15.42 38.15
N LYS A 206 2.56 14.17 38.61
CA LYS A 206 3.79 13.51 39.09
C LYS A 206 4.74 13.02 37.99
N ASP A 207 4.31 13.06 36.72
CA ASP A 207 5.12 12.69 35.55
C ASP A 207 5.88 13.91 34.99
N SER A 208 5.95 15.00 35.76
CA SER A 208 6.39 16.35 35.38
C SER A 208 7.89 16.59 35.33
N ASP A 209 8.73 15.58 35.56
CA ASP A 209 10.19 15.67 35.38
C ASP A 209 10.61 16.04 33.94
N PHE A 210 9.65 16.11 33.00
CA PHE A 210 9.82 16.49 31.61
C PHE A 210 9.47 17.95 31.26
N ILE A 211 9.07 18.80 32.23
CA ILE A 211 8.79 20.24 32.00
C ILE A 211 9.73 21.12 32.83
N ALA A 212 11.04 20.93 32.64
CA ALA A 212 12.07 21.84 33.12
C ALA A 212 12.84 22.44 31.94
#